data_AF-A0A534VV28-F1
#
_entry.id   AF-A0A534VV28-F1
#
_cell.length_a   1.000
_cell.length_b   1.000
_cell.length_c   1.000
_cell.angle_alpha   90.00
_cell.angle_beta   90.00
_cell.angle_gamma   90.00
#
_symmetry.space_group_name_H-M   'P 1'
#
loop_
_entity.id
_entity.type
_entity.pdbx_description
1 polymer ?
#
loop_
_entity_poly.entity_id
_entity_poly.type
_entity_poly.pdbx_seq_one_letter_code
_entity_poly.pdbx_strand_id
1 'polypeptide(L)'
;MFTVAQAYFGLLASYRLRDVADETVADNQKHLELAQGRFGVGLAPKFDVTQAQVQLASAELNQVTARNNVSLGRETLRHALGLSGPLDFDIVDALEQPPIEVDDAEALALAYEHRPELRSIRAQVDAAAQRVAAVEKDYLPKVTSNAAVNWSGPRYPLQESRSFGGAVNLSVFNGGLTTAQVGEAKANLQNLQANEEVTRQNITLDVRQATLNLRQAVESIRVADKGLQLARENLEIAEGRYKAPATSSSSPTRRRRSPAPRRAG
;
A
#
# COMPACT_ATOMS: atom_id res chain seq x y z
N MET A 1 -5.50 -11.78 -1.98
CA MET A 1 -6.65 -10.92 -1.62
C MET A 1 -6.23 -9.51 -1.23
N PHE A 2 -5.22 -9.32 -0.37
CA PHE A 2 -4.74 -7.98 0.03
C PHE A 2 -4.40 -7.05 -1.15
N THR A 3 -3.65 -7.54 -2.14
CA THR A 3 -3.27 -6.77 -3.34
C THR A 3 -4.45 -6.28 -4.16
N VAL A 4 -5.51 -7.10 -4.26
CA VAL A 4 -6.75 -6.75 -4.98
C VAL A 4 -7.52 -5.67 -4.22
N ALA A 5 -7.65 -5.81 -2.90
CA ALA A 5 -8.30 -4.80 -2.07
C ALA A 5 -7.56 -3.45 -2.12
N GLN A 6 -6.23 -3.46 -2.05
CA GLN A 6 -5.42 -2.26 -2.17
C GLN A 6 -5.58 -1.58 -3.55
N ALA A 7 -5.56 -2.37 -4.63
CA ALA A 7 -5.79 -1.85 -5.98
C ALA A 7 -7.21 -1.28 -6.14
N TYR A 8 -8.21 -1.92 -5.55
CA TYR A 8 -9.60 -1.47 -5.54
C TYR A 8 -9.75 -0.10 -4.85
N PHE A 9 -9.29 0.02 -3.61
CA PHE A 9 -9.37 1.29 -2.87
C PHE A 9 -8.50 2.39 -3.49
N GLY A 10 -7.35 2.03 -4.07
CA GLY A 10 -6.50 2.97 -4.81
C GLY A 10 -7.18 3.54 -6.06
N LEU A 11 -7.91 2.71 -6.80
CA LEU A 11 -8.71 3.16 -7.95
C LEU A 11 -9.91 4.01 -7.50
N LEU A 12 -10.59 3.62 -6.42
CA LEU A 12 -11.68 4.41 -5.86
C LEU A 12 -11.23 5.81 -5.43
N ALA A 13 -10.08 5.92 -4.75
CA ALA A 13 -9.47 7.21 -4.42
C ALA A 13 -9.11 8.02 -5.69
N SER A 14 -8.60 7.36 -6.73
CA SER A 14 -8.28 8.02 -8.00
C SER A 14 -9.52 8.60 -8.69
N TYR A 15 -10.67 7.90 -8.61
CA TYR A 15 -11.95 8.43 -9.10
C TYR A 15 -12.36 9.70 -8.36
N ARG A 16 -12.34 9.69 -7.02
CA ARG A 16 -12.67 10.86 -6.21
C ARG A 16 -11.74 12.05 -6.49
N LEU A 17 -10.44 11.81 -6.66
CA LEU A 17 -9.48 12.85 -6.98
C LEU A 17 -9.67 13.42 -8.39
N ARG A 18 -10.05 12.59 -9.37
CA ARG A 18 -10.44 13.07 -10.70
C ARG A 18 -11.67 13.99 -10.61
N ASP A 19 -12.69 13.59 -9.85
CA ASP A 19 -13.92 14.38 -9.73
C ASP A 19 -13.64 15.76 -9.10
N VAL A 20 -12.81 15.81 -8.06
CA VAL A 20 -12.34 17.08 -7.45
C VAL A 20 -11.53 17.92 -8.43
N ALA A 21 -10.67 17.29 -9.25
CA ALA A 21 -9.89 18.00 -10.26
C ALA A 21 -10.77 18.56 -11.39
N ASP A 22 -11.80 17.81 -11.82
CA ASP A 22 -12.79 18.25 -12.80
C ASP A 22 -13.58 19.47 -12.27
N GLU A 23 -14.03 19.44 -11.01
CA GLU A 23 -14.71 20.57 -10.35
C GLU A 23 -13.78 21.80 -10.22
N THR A 24 -12.52 21.58 -9.85
CA THR A 24 -11.51 22.65 -9.72
C THR A 24 -11.26 23.35 -11.06
N VAL A 25 -11.19 22.61 -12.17
CA VAL A 25 -11.06 23.20 -13.51
C VAL A 25 -12.29 24.05 -13.83
N ALA A 26 -13.49 23.53 -13.59
CA ALA A 26 -14.74 24.25 -13.85
C ALA A 26 -14.83 25.56 -13.06
N ASP A 27 -14.39 25.57 -11.81
CA ASP A 27 -14.39 26.79 -10.99
C ASP A 27 -13.33 27.80 -11.43
N ASN A 28 -12.13 27.35 -11.78
CA ASN A 28 -11.09 28.24 -12.31
C ASN A 28 -11.47 28.85 -13.68
N GLN A 29 -12.24 28.13 -14.50
CA GLN A 29 -12.81 28.68 -15.74
C GLN A 29 -13.77 29.83 -15.45
N LYS A 30 -14.70 29.67 -14.50
CA LYS A 30 -15.61 30.75 -14.08
C LYS A 30 -14.85 31.96 -13.53
N HIS A 31 -13.78 31.73 -12.76
CA HIS A 31 -12.93 32.81 -12.24
C HIS A 31 -12.23 33.57 -13.37
N LEU A 32 -11.73 32.87 -14.39
CA LEU A 32 -11.14 33.48 -15.57
C LEU A 32 -12.15 34.32 -16.35
N GLU A 33 -13.35 33.79 -16.60
CA GLU A 33 -14.43 34.51 -17.28
C GLU A 33 -14.80 35.81 -16.55
N LEU A 34 -14.91 35.76 -15.21
CA LEU A 34 -15.17 36.95 -14.39
C LEU A 34 -14.04 37.98 -14.49
N ALA A 35 -12.78 37.54 -14.45
CA ALA A 35 -11.62 38.41 -14.57
C ALA A 35 -11.55 39.08 -15.95
N GLN A 36 -11.80 38.33 -17.02
CA GLN A 36 -11.87 38.85 -18.39
C GLN A 36 -13.00 39.85 -18.57
N GLY A 37 -14.18 39.56 -18.03
CA GLY A 37 -15.33 40.48 -18.05
C GLY A 37 -15.01 41.81 -17.38
N ARG A 38 -14.40 41.77 -16.18
CA ARG A 38 -13.98 42.98 -15.44
C ARG A 38 -12.89 43.77 -16.13
N PHE A 39 -11.91 43.10 -16.72
CA PHE A 39 -10.87 43.75 -17.52
C PHE A 39 -11.48 44.44 -18.75
N GLY A 40 -12.43 43.79 -19.43
CA GLY A 40 -13.12 44.36 -20.60
C GLY A 40 -13.88 45.65 -20.32
N VAL A 41 -14.35 45.85 -19.09
CA VAL A 41 -15.00 47.10 -18.63
C VAL A 41 -14.07 48.01 -17.82
N GLY A 42 -12.76 47.71 -17.78
CA GLY A 42 -11.74 48.53 -17.10
C GLY A 42 -11.75 48.47 -15.57
N LEU A 43 -12.45 47.50 -14.97
CA LEU A 43 -12.59 47.33 -13.51
C LEU A 43 -11.50 46.44 -12.88
N ALA A 44 -10.65 45.81 -13.68
CA ALA A 44 -9.54 44.98 -13.21
C ALA A 44 -8.33 45.10 -14.16
N PRO A 45 -7.09 44.99 -13.68
CA PRO A 45 -5.89 45.00 -14.52
C PRO A 45 -5.72 43.69 -15.31
N LYS A 46 -4.96 43.75 -16.41
CA LYS A 46 -4.59 42.54 -17.19
C LYS A 46 -3.84 41.51 -16.35
N PHE A 47 -3.14 41.95 -15.30
CA PHE A 47 -2.46 41.09 -14.34
C PHE A 47 -3.41 40.03 -13.74
N ASP A 48 -4.62 40.42 -13.33
CA ASP A 48 -5.61 39.51 -12.72
C ASP A 48 -6.06 38.44 -13.72
N VAL A 49 -6.21 38.80 -15.00
CA VAL A 49 -6.54 37.85 -16.08
C VAL A 49 -5.40 36.85 -16.26
N THR A 50 -4.15 37.33 -16.33
CA THR A 50 -2.98 36.45 -16.46
C THR A 50 -2.86 35.51 -15.25
N GLN A 51 -3.13 36.00 -14.03
CA GLN A 51 -3.09 35.18 -12.82
C GLN A 51 -4.18 34.09 -12.85
N ALA A 52 -5.40 34.43 -13.26
CA ALA A 52 -6.48 33.45 -13.43
C ALA A 52 -6.16 32.42 -14.53
N GLN A 53 -5.50 32.82 -15.63
CA GLN A 53 -5.03 31.90 -16.67
C GLN A 53 -3.99 30.91 -16.13
N VAL A 54 -3.04 31.37 -15.30
CA VAL A 54 -2.04 30.49 -14.67
C VAL A 54 -2.71 29.48 -13.74
N GLN A 55 -3.70 29.91 -12.94
CA GLN A 55 -4.45 29.01 -12.05
C GLN A 55 -5.23 27.96 -12.84
N LEU A 56 -5.92 28.36 -13.91
CA LEU A 56 -6.62 27.43 -14.80
C LEU A 56 -5.64 26.43 -15.44
N ALA A 57 -4.54 26.88 -16.02
CA ALA A 57 -3.55 26.01 -16.63
C ALA A 57 -2.97 25.00 -15.63
N SER A 58 -2.73 25.41 -14.38
CA SER A 58 -2.31 24.51 -13.30
C SER A 58 -3.39 23.50 -12.93
N ALA A 59 -4.67 23.91 -12.90
CA ALA A 59 -5.80 23.03 -12.62
C ALA A 59 -5.98 21.97 -13.73
N GLU A 60 -5.86 22.38 -15.00
CA GLU A 60 -5.91 21.48 -16.16
C GLU A 60 -4.79 20.45 -16.14
N LEU A 61 -3.56 20.85 -15.77
CA LEU A 61 -2.45 19.91 -15.61
C LEU A 61 -2.73 18.87 -14.51
N ASN A 62 -3.31 19.30 -13.38
CA ASN A 62 -3.72 18.40 -12.30
C ASN A 62 -4.83 17.44 -12.75
N GLN A 63 -5.80 17.92 -13.53
CA GLN A 63 -6.87 17.09 -14.10
C GLN A 63 -6.32 16.02 -15.04
N VAL A 64 -5.39 16.37 -15.93
CA VAL A 64 -4.72 15.40 -16.82
C VAL A 64 -4.01 14.32 -16.00
N THR A 65 -3.30 14.72 -14.94
CA THR A 65 -2.62 13.79 -14.02
C THR A 65 -3.63 12.87 -13.31
N ALA A 66 -4.72 13.42 -12.78
CA ALA A 66 -5.76 12.65 -12.09
C ALA A 66 -6.46 11.65 -13.02
N ARG A 67 -6.75 12.04 -14.27
CA ARG A 67 -7.29 11.12 -15.29
C ARG A 67 -6.32 10.01 -15.64
N ASN A 68 -5.03 10.32 -15.78
CA ASN A 68 -4.01 9.30 -15.98
C ASN A 68 -3.92 8.33 -14.79
N ASN A 69 -4.04 8.82 -13.55
CA ASN A 69 -4.05 7.99 -12.36
C ASN A 69 -5.26 7.04 -12.31
N VAL A 70 -6.43 7.47 -12.77
CA VAL A 70 -7.60 6.59 -12.94
C VAL A 70 -7.30 5.47 -13.95
N SER A 71 -6.76 5.82 -15.12
CA SER A 71 -6.38 4.82 -16.14
C SER A 71 -5.37 3.82 -15.58
N LEU A 72 -4.32 4.30 -14.90
CA LEU A 72 -3.32 3.43 -14.25
C LEU A 72 -3.91 2.59 -13.12
N GLY A 73 -4.84 3.13 -12.34
CA GLY A 73 -5.55 2.41 -11.28
C GLY A 73 -6.39 1.27 -11.84
N ARG A 74 -7.07 1.48 -12.99
CA ARG A 74 -7.80 0.42 -13.71
C ARG A 74 -6.85 -0.69 -14.16
N GLU A 75 -5.72 -0.32 -14.74
CA GLU A 75 -4.71 -1.31 -15.16
C GLU A 75 -4.11 -2.09 -13.98
N THR A 76 -3.88 -1.41 -12.85
CA THR A 76 -3.37 -2.03 -11.63
C THR A 76 -4.36 -3.03 -11.06
N LEU A 77 -5.65 -2.68 -11.01
CA LEU A 77 -6.71 -3.59 -10.56
C LEU A 77 -6.88 -4.77 -11.52
N ARG A 78 -6.86 -4.51 -12.84
CA ARG A 78 -6.91 -5.56 -13.87
C ARG A 78 -5.81 -6.59 -13.66
N HIS A 79 -4.58 -6.11 -13.49
CA HIS A 79 -3.42 -6.97 -13.21
C HIS A 79 -3.58 -7.75 -11.90
N ALA A 80 -4.05 -7.09 -10.82
CA ALA A 80 -4.28 -7.75 -9.54
C ALA A 80 -5.35 -8.85 -9.59
N LEU A 81 -6.36 -8.69 -10.45
CA LEU A 81 -7.41 -9.70 -10.70
C LEU A 81 -6.96 -10.82 -11.66
N GLY A 82 -5.80 -10.69 -12.30
CA GLY A 82 -5.31 -11.64 -13.30
C GLY A 82 -6.12 -11.63 -14.60
N LEU A 83 -6.78 -10.52 -14.94
CA LEU A 83 -7.59 -10.39 -16.14
C LEU A 83 -6.75 -9.97 -17.35
N SER A 84 -6.95 -10.65 -18.48
CA SER A 84 -6.27 -10.36 -19.75
C SER A 84 -7.05 -9.39 -20.66
N GLY A 85 -8.37 -9.34 -20.53
CA GLY A 85 -9.26 -8.41 -21.24
C GLY A 85 -9.52 -7.10 -20.50
N PRO A 86 -10.22 -6.12 -21.10
CA PRO A 86 -10.60 -4.87 -20.43
C PRO A 86 -11.47 -5.12 -19.19
N LEU A 87 -11.43 -4.17 -18.26
CA LEU A 87 -12.37 -4.12 -17.14
C LEU A 87 -13.72 -3.58 -17.64
N ASP A 88 -14.70 -4.47 -17.81
CA ASP A 88 -16.03 -4.15 -18.38
C ASP A 88 -17.08 -3.78 -17.31
N PHE A 89 -16.65 -3.56 -16.07
CA PHE A 89 -17.53 -3.12 -14.98
C PHE A 89 -16.97 -1.87 -14.31
N ASP A 90 -17.89 -1.07 -13.76
CA ASP A 90 -17.54 0.06 -12.91
C ASP A 90 -17.49 -0.35 -11.44
N ILE A 91 -16.73 0.42 -10.68
CA ILE A 91 -16.52 0.18 -9.26
C ILE A 91 -17.55 0.97 -8.46
N VAL A 92 -18.15 0.31 -7.48
CA VAL A 92 -19.08 0.94 -6.55
C VAL A 92 -18.30 1.66 -5.47
N ASP A 93 -18.69 2.90 -5.17
CA ASP A 93 -18.14 3.60 -4.03
C ASP A 93 -18.69 3.01 -2.72
N ALA A 94 -17.82 2.30 -2.00
CA ALA A 94 -18.10 1.71 -0.70
C ALA A 94 -16.97 2.06 0.28
N LEU A 95 -16.66 3.35 0.42
CA LEU A 95 -15.79 3.83 1.51
C LEU A 95 -16.55 3.83 2.84
N GLU A 96 -16.80 2.65 3.41
CA GLU A 96 -17.20 2.55 4.81
C GLU A 96 -15.96 2.62 5.71
N GLN A 97 -16.03 3.44 6.76
CA GLN A 97 -15.02 3.50 7.81
C GLN A 97 -15.49 2.64 8.98
N PRO A 98 -15.10 1.36 9.06
CA PRO A 98 -15.38 0.58 10.25
C PRO A 98 -14.60 1.16 11.44
N PRO A 99 -15.20 1.28 12.63
CA PRO A 99 -14.46 1.54 13.85
C PRO A 99 -13.64 0.28 14.16
N ILE A 100 -12.38 0.26 13.74
CA ILE A 100 -11.48 -0.86 14.03
C ILE A 100 -10.66 -0.49 15.26
N GLU A 101 -11.11 -0.93 16.43
CA GLU A 101 -10.19 -1.09 17.57
C GLU A 101 -9.47 -2.43 17.43
N VAL A 102 -8.16 -2.38 17.28
CA VAL A 102 -7.29 -3.57 17.26
C VAL A 102 -6.54 -3.63 18.57
N ASP A 103 -6.74 -4.72 19.32
CA ASP A 103 -5.87 -5.07 20.44
C ASP A 103 -4.53 -5.60 19.92
N ASP A 104 -3.43 -5.01 20.39
CA ASP A 104 -2.08 -5.34 19.94
C ASP A 104 -1.68 -6.77 20.34
N ALA A 105 -2.15 -7.25 21.49
CA ALA A 105 -1.85 -8.59 21.97
C ALA A 105 -2.60 -9.65 21.16
N GLU A 106 -3.89 -9.45 20.92
CA GLU A 106 -4.71 -10.31 20.07
C GLU A 106 -4.18 -10.35 18.63
N ALA A 107 -3.83 -9.21 18.04
CA ALA A 107 -3.29 -9.14 16.69
C ALA A 107 -1.96 -9.90 16.55
N LEU A 108 -1.09 -9.83 17.56
CA LEU A 108 0.18 -10.55 17.56
C LEU A 108 -0.02 -12.06 17.73
N ALA A 109 -0.93 -12.48 18.61
CA ALA A 109 -1.27 -13.89 18.79
C ALA A 109 -1.80 -14.50 17.48
N LEU A 110 -2.75 -13.82 16.83
CA LEU A 110 -3.30 -14.22 15.54
C LEU A 110 -2.21 -14.30 14.45
N ALA A 111 -1.26 -13.36 14.45
CA ALA A 111 -0.15 -13.36 13.50
C ALA A 111 0.77 -14.57 13.69
N TYR A 112 1.13 -14.92 14.92
CA TYR A 112 1.97 -16.10 15.18
C TYR A 112 1.28 -17.43 14.86
N GLU A 113 -0.06 -17.47 14.90
CA GLU A 113 -0.82 -18.68 14.54
C GLU A 113 -0.94 -18.87 13.02
N HIS A 114 -1.22 -17.80 12.29
CA HIS A 114 -1.58 -17.91 10.87
C HIS A 114 -0.48 -17.50 9.87
N ARG A 115 0.60 -16.85 10.29
CA ARG A 115 1.67 -16.42 9.36
C ARG A 115 2.37 -17.62 8.71
N PRO A 116 2.32 -17.78 7.37
CA PRO A 116 2.89 -18.94 6.69
C PRO A 116 4.42 -18.97 6.76
N GLU A 117 5.08 -17.81 6.80
CA GLU A 117 6.54 -17.69 6.94
C GLU A 117 7.07 -18.31 8.25
N LEU A 118 6.35 -18.15 9.36
CA LEU A 118 6.72 -18.76 10.65
C LEU A 118 6.57 -20.28 10.62
N ARG A 119 5.51 -20.79 9.98
CA ARG A 119 5.35 -22.25 9.78
C ARG A 119 6.44 -22.82 8.88
N SER A 120 6.83 -22.09 7.84
CA SER A 120 7.88 -22.49 6.90
C SER A 120 9.23 -22.63 7.60
N ILE A 121 9.65 -21.63 8.38
CA ILE A 121 10.94 -21.68 9.08
C ILE A 121 10.95 -22.76 10.17
N ARG A 122 9.85 -22.98 10.89
CA ARG A 122 9.72 -24.09 11.86
C ARG A 122 9.89 -25.45 11.19
N ALA A 123 9.26 -25.67 10.04
CA ALA A 123 9.43 -26.91 9.28
C ALA A 123 10.89 -27.10 8.80
N GLN A 124 11.60 -26.02 8.49
CA GLN A 124 13.03 -26.08 8.15
C GLN A 124 13.90 -26.42 9.37
N VAL A 125 13.60 -25.86 10.55
CA VAL A 125 14.27 -26.21 11.82
C VAL A 125 14.06 -27.69 12.13
N ASP A 126 12.83 -28.19 12.02
CA ASP A 126 12.52 -29.61 12.24
C ASP A 126 13.27 -30.52 11.26
N ALA A 127 13.28 -30.16 9.97
CA ALA A 127 14.03 -30.90 8.95
C ALA A 127 15.54 -30.91 9.23
N ALA A 128 16.10 -29.78 9.68
CA ALA A 128 17.51 -29.69 10.06
C ALA A 128 17.82 -30.50 11.32
N ALA A 129 16.91 -30.57 12.29
CA ALA A 129 17.06 -31.42 13.46
C ALA A 129 17.10 -32.91 13.06
N GLN A 130 16.21 -33.34 12.16
CA GLN A 130 16.24 -34.70 11.59
C GLN A 130 17.51 -34.96 10.77
N ARG A 131 18.02 -33.94 10.06
CA ARG A 131 19.30 -34.02 9.35
C ARG A 131 20.47 -34.27 10.31
N VAL A 132 20.53 -33.55 11.43
CA VAL A 132 21.55 -33.78 12.48
C VAL A 132 21.48 -35.23 12.97
N ALA A 133 20.28 -35.70 13.33
CA ALA A 133 20.10 -37.07 13.80
C ALA A 133 20.47 -38.12 12.73
N ALA A 134 20.26 -37.84 11.44
CA ALA A 134 20.66 -38.72 10.35
C ALA A 134 22.18 -38.76 10.16
N VAL A 135 22.86 -37.61 10.22
CA VAL A 135 24.33 -37.52 10.08
C VAL A 135 25.02 -38.10 11.31
N GLU A 136 24.45 -37.99 12.51
CA GLU A 136 24.96 -38.68 13.70
C GLU A 136 24.91 -40.22 13.54
N LYS A 137 24.00 -40.76 12.72
CA LYS A 137 23.99 -42.19 12.40
C LYS A 137 25.10 -42.61 11.43
N ASP A 138 25.86 -41.69 10.84
CA ASP A 138 27.03 -42.03 10.04
C ASP A 138 28.19 -42.62 10.89
N TYR A 139 28.10 -42.52 12.22
CA TYR A 139 28.97 -43.27 13.14
C TYR A 139 28.61 -44.76 13.23
N LEU A 140 27.46 -45.18 12.70
CA LEU A 140 26.99 -46.56 12.75
C LEU A 140 27.33 -47.32 11.46
N PRO A 141 27.38 -48.67 11.50
CA PRO A 141 27.57 -49.48 10.29
C PRO A 141 26.43 -49.25 9.29
N LYS A 142 26.79 -49.02 8.03
CA LYS A 142 25.83 -48.97 6.91
C LYS A 142 25.64 -50.38 6.37
N VAL A 143 24.40 -50.88 6.43
CA VAL A 143 24.01 -52.17 5.87
C VAL A 143 23.33 -51.93 4.53
N THR A 144 23.87 -52.49 3.46
CA THR A 144 23.27 -52.46 2.13
C THR A 144 22.95 -53.88 1.69
N SER A 145 21.86 -54.04 0.93
CA SER A 145 21.50 -55.30 0.30
C SER A 145 21.09 -55.03 -1.14
N ASN A 146 21.40 -55.98 -2.02
CA ASN A 146 21.25 -55.83 -3.46
C ASN A 146 20.76 -57.16 -4.02
N ALA A 147 19.77 -57.09 -4.91
CA ALA A 147 19.26 -58.22 -5.68
C ALA A 147 19.22 -57.81 -7.15
N ALA A 148 19.69 -58.68 -8.04
CA ALA A 148 19.64 -58.43 -9.48
C ALA A 148 19.31 -59.70 -10.25
N VAL A 149 18.55 -59.54 -11.33
CA VAL A 149 18.31 -60.57 -12.34
C VAL A 149 18.80 -59.99 -13.66
N ASN A 150 19.69 -60.70 -14.33
CA ASN A 150 20.31 -60.27 -15.58
C ASN A 150 20.19 -61.39 -16.62
N TRP A 151 19.92 -61.03 -17.86
CA TRP A 151 20.02 -61.94 -19.01
C TRP A 151 21.20 -61.53 -19.86
N SER A 152 22.20 -62.40 -20.00
CA SER A 152 23.40 -62.10 -20.79
C SER A 152 23.96 -63.36 -21.46
N GLY A 153 24.67 -63.18 -22.57
CA GLY A 153 25.24 -64.27 -23.35
C GLY A 153 25.44 -63.89 -24.82
N PRO A 154 26.37 -64.54 -25.54
CA PRO A 154 26.70 -64.19 -26.93
C PRO A 154 25.69 -64.71 -27.96
N ARG A 155 24.72 -65.55 -27.58
CA ARG A 155 23.71 -66.14 -28.49
C ARG A 155 22.35 -66.29 -27.78
N TYR A 156 21.27 -66.27 -28.56
CA TYR A 156 19.90 -66.43 -28.07
C TYR A 156 19.49 -67.92 -27.96
N PRO A 157 18.73 -68.33 -26.93
CA PRO A 157 18.22 -67.51 -25.82
C PRO A 157 19.32 -67.11 -24.83
N LEU A 158 19.25 -65.86 -24.35
CA LEU A 158 20.19 -65.33 -23.37
C LEU A 158 20.09 -66.12 -22.06
N GLN A 159 21.22 -66.30 -21.38
CA GLN A 159 21.26 -67.03 -20.12
C GLN A 159 20.86 -66.12 -18.98
N GLU A 160 19.95 -66.61 -18.14
CA GLU A 160 19.52 -65.92 -16.94
C GLU A 160 20.54 -66.12 -15.80
N SER A 161 20.88 -65.03 -15.13
CA SER A 161 21.70 -65.02 -13.92
C SER A 161 21.01 -64.19 -12.84
N ARG A 162 20.91 -64.77 -11.64
CA ARG A 162 20.35 -64.12 -10.46
C ARG A 162 21.46 -63.95 -9.43
N SER A 163 21.56 -62.77 -8.84
CA SER A 163 22.46 -62.50 -7.73
C SER A 163 21.73 -61.81 -6.59
N PHE A 164 22.08 -62.20 -5.37
CA PHE A 164 21.67 -61.54 -4.15
C PHE A 164 22.89 -61.42 -3.24
N GLY A 165 23.08 -60.27 -2.62
CA GLY A 165 24.19 -60.02 -1.73
C GLY A 165 23.89 -58.87 -0.78
N GLY A 166 24.63 -58.82 0.32
CA GLY A 166 24.61 -57.69 1.24
C GLY A 166 26.02 -57.34 1.68
N ALA A 167 26.21 -56.08 2.08
CA ALA A 167 27.46 -55.57 2.60
C ALA A 167 27.19 -54.77 3.88
N VAL A 168 28.06 -54.91 4.86
CA VAL A 168 28.09 -54.07 6.06
C VAL A 168 29.37 -53.27 6.02
N ASN A 169 29.26 -51.95 6.00
CA ASN A 169 30.41 -51.05 5.97
C ASN A 169 30.44 -50.18 7.23
N LEU A 170 31.51 -50.29 8.02
CA LEU A 170 31.76 -49.43 9.18
C LEU A 170 33.13 -48.78 9.02
N SER A 171 33.16 -47.45 9.00
CA SER A 171 34.40 -46.69 8.96
C SER A 171 34.96 -46.55 10.37
N VAL A 172 36.03 -47.26 10.70
CA VAL A 172 36.66 -47.19 12.04
C VAL A 172 37.42 -45.88 12.23
N PHE A 173 38.01 -45.33 11.15
CA PHE A 173 38.68 -44.04 11.15
C PHE A 173 38.59 -43.38 9.78
N ASN A 174 38.10 -42.14 9.73
CA ASN A 174 37.97 -41.34 8.51
C ASN A 174 38.60 -39.95 8.62
N GLY A 175 39.60 -39.79 9.50
CA GLY A 175 40.28 -38.50 9.70
C GLY A 175 39.42 -37.40 10.32
N GLY A 176 38.31 -37.76 10.99
CA GLY A 176 37.41 -36.79 11.63
C GLY A 176 36.30 -36.24 10.73
N LEU A 177 36.15 -36.78 9.51
CA LEU A 177 35.13 -36.34 8.55
C LEU A 177 33.71 -36.37 9.13
N THR A 178 33.31 -37.46 9.79
CA THR A 178 31.95 -37.56 10.38
C THR A 178 31.75 -36.50 11.46
N THR A 179 32.77 -36.24 12.29
CA THR A 179 32.69 -35.21 13.33
C THR A 179 32.53 -33.81 12.74
N ALA A 180 33.26 -33.51 11.65
CA ALA A 180 33.11 -32.25 10.94
C ALA A 180 31.69 -32.11 10.33
N GLN A 181 31.16 -33.16 9.72
CA GLN A 181 29.82 -33.16 9.11
C GLN A 181 28.70 -33.01 10.16
N VAL A 182 28.83 -33.65 11.33
CA VAL A 182 27.90 -33.44 12.45
C VAL A 182 28.00 -32.00 12.97
N GLY A 183 29.22 -31.47 13.10
CA GLY A 183 29.45 -30.07 13.51
C GLY A 183 28.80 -29.09 12.54
N GLU A 184 28.96 -29.30 11.24
CA GLU A 184 28.33 -28.51 10.18
C GLU A 184 26.80 -28.59 10.24
N ALA A 185 26.24 -29.78 10.38
CA ALA A 185 24.79 -29.97 10.49
C ALA A 185 24.21 -29.27 11.74
N LYS A 186 24.93 -29.31 12.88
CA LYS A 186 24.54 -28.61 14.11
C LYS A 186 24.62 -27.10 13.97
N ALA A 187 25.68 -26.58 13.35
CA ALA A 187 25.81 -25.16 13.05
C ALA A 187 24.67 -24.68 12.13
N ASN A 188 24.30 -25.48 11.12
CA ASN A 188 23.18 -25.17 10.25
C ASN A 188 21.82 -25.15 11.00
N LEU A 189 21.59 -26.10 11.91
CA LEU A 189 20.41 -26.08 12.79
C LEU A 189 20.37 -24.80 13.65
N GLN A 190 21.50 -24.42 14.26
CA GLN A 190 21.60 -23.19 15.04
C GLN A 190 21.31 -21.94 14.20
N ASN A 191 21.82 -21.88 12.97
CA ASN A 191 21.50 -20.80 12.04
C ASN A 191 20.00 -20.72 11.73
N LEU A 192 19.34 -21.86 11.51
CA LEU A 192 17.90 -21.89 11.25
C LEU A 192 17.07 -21.49 12.47
N GLN A 193 17.50 -21.86 13.69
CA GLN A 193 16.86 -21.41 14.93
C GLN A 193 17.02 -19.90 15.13
N ALA A 194 18.19 -19.34 14.84
CA ALA A 194 18.40 -17.89 14.84
C ALA A 194 17.51 -17.20 13.79
N ASN A 195 17.37 -17.78 12.60
CA ASN A 195 16.49 -17.27 11.55
C ASN A 195 15.01 -17.34 11.94
N GLU A 196 14.57 -18.35 12.70
CA GLU A 196 13.21 -18.40 13.26
C GLU A 196 12.98 -17.20 14.19
N GLU A 197 13.94 -16.89 15.06
CA GLU A 197 13.83 -15.76 15.98
C GLU A 197 13.80 -14.42 15.22
N VAL A 198 14.66 -14.25 14.21
CA VAL A 198 14.59 -13.08 13.31
C VAL A 198 13.23 -12.98 12.63
N THR A 199 12.69 -14.09 12.12
CA THR A 199 11.35 -14.13 11.50
C THR A 199 10.27 -13.69 12.49
N ARG A 200 10.34 -14.16 13.74
CA ARG A 200 9.40 -13.78 14.82
C ARG A 200 9.48 -12.29 15.15
N GLN A 201 10.69 -11.74 15.21
CA GLN A 201 10.91 -10.31 15.45
C GLN A 201 10.38 -9.46 14.30
N ASN A 202 10.60 -9.87 13.05
CA ASN A 202 10.04 -9.20 11.88
C ASN A 202 8.51 -9.23 11.88
N ILE A 203 7.87 -10.37 12.19
CA ILE A 203 6.40 -10.45 12.32
C ILE A 203 5.90 -9.48 13.41
N THR A 204 6.59 -9.41 14.54
CA THR A 204 6.23 -8.50 15.63
C THR A 204 6.30 -7.05 15.19
N LEU A 205 7.37 -6.68 14.49
CA LEU A 205 7.56 -5.33 13.94
C LEU A 205 6.47 -4.99 12.92
N ASP A 206 6.20 -5.90 11.97
CA ASP A 206 5.16 -5.75 10.95
C ASP A 206 3.78 -5.49 11.57
N VAL A 207 3.39 -6.31 12.56
CA VAL A 207 2.09 -6.18 13.24
C VAL A 207 2.01 -4.84 13.97
N ARG A 208 3.03 -4.47 14.73
CA ARG A 208 3.06 -3.19 15.45
C ARG A 208 3.01 -2.01 14.49
N GLN A 209 3.74 -2.07 13.38
CA GLN A 209 3.72 -1.02 12.37
C GLN A 209 2.35 -0.92 11.71
N ALA A 210 1.70 -2.05 11.41
CA ALA A 210 0.35 -2.06 10.87
C ALA A 210 -0.66 -1.44 11.84
N THR A 211 -0.62 -1.78 13.14
CA THR A 211 -1.55 -1.19 14.13
C THR A 211 -1.29 0.30 14.34
N LEU A 212 -0.02 0.72 14.41
CA LEU A 212 0.32 2.14 14.53
C LEU A 212 -0.12 2.94 13.30
N ASN A 213 0.09 2.41 12.09
CA ASN A 213 -0.37 3.03 10.85
C ASN A 213 -1.90 3.13 10.80
N LEU A 214 -2.61 2.11 11.28
CA LEU A 214 -4.07 2.13 11.37
C LEU A 214 -4.55 3.24 12.32
N ARG A 215 -4.00 3.29 13.55
CA ARG A 215 -4.33 4.35 14.53
C ARG A 215 -4.04 5.74 13.96
N GLN A 216 -2.90 5.93 13.32
CA GLN A 216 -2.56 7.18 12.65
C GLN A 216 -3.55 7.53 11.53
N ALA A 217 -3.94 6.57 10.70
CA ALA A 217 -4.87 6.78 9.60
C ALA A 217 -6.26 7.19 10.11
N VAL A 218 -6.76 6.54 11.16
CA VAL A 218 -8.03 6.89 11.81
C VAL A 218 -8.00 8.32 12.37
N GLU A 219 -6.93 8.69 13.08
CA GLU A 219 -6.78 10.06 13.58
C GLU A 219 -6.64 11.09 12.47
N SER A 220 -5.90 10.75 11.40
CA SER A 220 -5.73 11.63 10.24
C SER A 220 -7.05 11.93 9.55
N ILE A 221 -7.90 10.90 9.39
CA ILE A 221 -9.25 11.04 8.84
C ILE A 221 -10.08 11.97 9.74
N ARG A 222 -10.09 11.75 11.06
CA ARG A 222 -10.83 12.57 12.02
C ARG A 222 -10.42 14.05 11.95
N VAL A 223 -9.13 14.32 11.81
CA VAL A 223 -8.60 15.69 11.68
C VAL A 223 -8.94 16.28 10.31
N ALA A 224 -8.81 15.51 9.23
CA ALA A 224 -9.13 15.94 7.88
C ALA A 224 -10.63 16.28 7.73
N ASP A 225 -11.53 15.48 8.29
CA ASP A 225 -12.97 15.71 8.27
C ASP A 225 -13.34 17.01 8.98
N LYS A 226 -12.74 17.27 10.16
CA LYS A 226 -12.91 18.53 10.86
C LYS A 226 -12.38 19.72 10.04
N GLY A 227 -11.23 19.56 9.39
CA GLY A 227 -10.66 20.58 8.50
C GLY A 227 -11.57 20.88 7.31
N LEU A 228 -12.13 19.84 6.68
CA LEU A 228 -13.08 19.96 5.58
C LEU A 228 -14.36 20.69 6.00
N GLN A 229 -14.91 20.34 7.17
CA GLN A 229 -16.08 21.01 7.72
C GLN A 229 -15.83 22.53 7.89
N LEU A 230 -14.71 22.90 8.53
CA LEU A 230 -14.34 24.30 8.74
C LEU A 230 -14.05 25.04 7.44
N ALA A 231 -13.43 24.38 6.46
CA ALA A 231 -13.17 24.97 5.15
C ALA A 231 -14.47 25.26 4.39
N ARG A 232 -15.45 24.34 4.44
CA ARG A 232 -16.78 24.53 3.83
C ARG A 232 -17.53 25.68 4.48
N GLU A 233 -17.52 25.78 5.80
CA GLU A 233 -18.14 26.90 6.53
C GLU A 233 -17.51 28.25 6.15
N ASN A 234 -16.18 28.31 6.05
CA ASN A 234 -15.49 29.52 5.59
C ASN A 234 -15.83 29.90 4.15
N LEU A 235 -15.94 28.92 3.25
CA LEU A 235 -16.34 29.17 1.86
C LEU A 235 -17.76 29.76 1.80
N GLU A 236 -18.70 29.19 2.55
CA GLU A 236 -20.07 29.68 2.63
C GLU A 236 -20.14 31.13 3.15
N ILE A 237 -19.37 31.43 4.21
CA ILE A 237 -19.27 32.80 4.75
C ILE A 237 -18.65 33.77 3.72
N ALA A 238 -17.60 33.36 3.01
CA ALA A 238 -16.94 34.18 2.02
C ALA A 238 -17.84 34.47 0.81
N GLU A 239 -18.53 33.45 0.29
CA GLU A 239 -19.49 33.61 -0.80
C GLU A 239 -20.69 34.47 -0.38
N GLY A 240 -21.21 34.28 0.83
CA GLY A 240 -22.30 35.08 1.38
C GLY A 240 -21.94 36.57 1.45
N ARG A 241 -20.71 36.88 1.87
CA ARG A 241 -20.17 38.26 1.87
C ARG A 241 -19.96 38.83 0.47
N TYR A 242 -19.67 37.98 -0.52
CA TYR A 242 -19.47 38.41 -1.90
C TYR A 242 -20.80 38.64 -2.64
N LYS A 243 -21.84 37.87 -2.31
CA LYS A 243 -23.20 38.00 -2.86
C LYS A 243 -24.00 39.14 -2.22
N ALA A 244 -23.72 39.51 -0.97
CA ALA A 244 -24.28 40.69 -0.35
C ALA A 244 -23.59 41.96 -0.90
N PRO A 245 -24.31 42.87 -1.61
CA PRO A 245 -23.68 44.08 -2.10
C PRO A 245 -23.23 44.92 -0.90
N ALA A 246 -21.96 45.31 -0.88
CA ALA A 246 -21.41 46.31 0.02
C ALA A 246 -22.12 47.65 -0.20
N THR A 247 -23.31 47.80 0.36
CA THR A 247 -24.09 49.04 0.42
C THR A 247 -24.43 49.33 1.87
N SER A 248 -23.39 49.60 2.66
CA SER A 248 -23.51 50.51 3.81
C SER A 248 -22.11 50.93 4.30
N SER A 249 -21.45 51.81 3.55
CA SER A 249 -20.81 53.03 4.12
C SER A 249 -20.02 53.79 3.06
N SER A 250 -20.70 54.63 2.29
CA SER A 250 -20.14 55.92 1.90
C SER A 250 -21.27 56.96 1.75
N SER A 251 -21.37 57.83 2.75
CA SER A 251 -22.04 59.14 2.73
C SER A 251 -21.66 59.92 1.46
N PRO A 252 -22.47 60.88 0.90
CA PRO A 252 -22.88 62.12 1.58
C PRO A 252 -24.17 62.80 1.05
N THR A 253 -24.79 63.76 1.77
CA THR A 253 -25.51 64.89 1.11
C THR A 253 -25.60 66.14 1.99
N ARG A 254 -24.91 67.16 1.47
CA ARG A 254 -24.95 68.59 1.77
C ARG A 254 -26.37 69.16 1.71
N ARG A 255 -26.84 69.81 2.77
CA ARG A 255 -27.96 70.77 2.70
C ARG A 255 -27.46 72.17 3.04
N ARG A 256 -27.26 72.98 2.01
CA ARG A 256 -27.18 74.45 2.10
C ARG A 256 -28.51 74.98 2.66
N ARG A 257 -28.46 75.86 3.65
CA ARG A 257 -29.38 76.99 3.80
C ARG A 257 -28.70 78.09 4.62
N SER A 258 -28.39 79.19 3.95
CA SER A 258 -28.35 80.54 4.52
C SER A 258 -29.57 81.28 3.93
N PRO A 259 -30.17 82.28 4.60
CA PRO A 259 -29.53 83.56 4.89
C PRO A 259 -29.74 84.13 6.31
N ALA A 260 -28.95 85.17 6.58
CA ALA A 260 -28.77 86.02 7.78
C ALA A 260 -30.06 86.83 8.19
N PRO A 261 -30.11 87.73 9.21
CA PRO A 261 -29.03 88.65 9.64
C PRO A 261 -28.93 89.10 11.13
N ARG A 262 -27.77 89.76 11.40
CA ARG A 262 -27.53 90.97 12.24
C ARG A 262 -27.72 90.98 13.78
N ARG A 263 -26.61 91.27 14.50
CA ARG A 263 -26.28 92.48 15.33
C ARG A 263 -25.21 92.08 16.37
N ALA A 264 -24.00 92.66 16.33
CA ALA A 264 -23.57 93.91 16.97
C ALA A 264 -23.34 93.75 18.48
N GLY A 265 -22.09 94.00 18.90
CA GLY A 265 -21.60 93.95 20.28
C GLY A 265 -20.12 93.59 20.27
#